data_AF-A0A8S1PFE6-F1
#
_entry.id   AF-A0A8S1PFE6-F1
#
_cell.length_a   1.000
_cell.length_b   1.000
_cell.length_c   1.000
_cell.angle_alpha   90.00
_cell.angle_beta   90.00
_cell.angle_gamma   90.00
#
_symmetry.space_group_name_H-M   'P 1'
#
loop_
_entity.id
_entity.type
_entity.pdbx_description
1 polymer ?
#
loop_
_entity_poly.entity_id
_entity_poly.type
_entity_poly.pdbx_seq_one_letter_code
_entity_poly.pdbx_strand_id
1 'polypeptide(L)'
;MNKIYSQYNLERLRLSQSQSDSIKLERIDLKRGVGKNAIRKIFGIDESGKHEYDLYENQQLDAFKKYLEDDNQQLSDELSLRFLYANQFDFDQTIQHIHTHHQWIKNPNNFKWTLNTEQIIKQGAIYISGRGQGFKPIIVVNTDKLDISTYPIEDMMRAISIVFMVVKDYMLISGKVESWFVIVEAKNTTAYKIPFNHLNQIFEVLKQNFPCYLERVFILQPQTSIQITWQIVEQFIPYNSRHKVEFIDNDYSLLFNYIKPKQLELRHGGRAPNVYDYWPPHIDDFNEVEYLLKQKMETQKIKEQINALQKVMPFTSVINSEVSNLLRKQFKPKTKIYQEETHLDTQSYFANKTVSKTVLLNGPKRENVHSNESQTQLVQQQKISESNTSLEQKQRIPSNNNLQSTSFPQQTQQQQYGIIPFQTRFVSSKTKINESMGSLVNAANHNPLFQSRFVGVKTQTITSNKDVSIIINKEEQATNHSQLI
;
A
#
# COMPACT_ATOMS: atom_id res chain seq x y z
N MET A 1 -21.30 -8.41 -8.73
CA MET A 1 -21.08 -7.98 -7.33
C MET A 1 -22.27 -8.25 -6.42
N ASN A 2 -23.51 -7.88 -6.78
CA ASN A 2 -24.68 -7.94 -5.86
C ASN A 2 -24.98 -9.28 -5.15
N LYS A 3 -24.66 -10.46 -5.72
CA LYS A 3 -24.99 -11.75 -5.08
C LYS A 3 -24.15 -12.10 -3.85
N ILE A 4 -22.89 -11.68 -3.79
CA ILE A 4 -22.01 -11.97 -2.64
C ILE A 4 -22.36 -11.03 -1.49
N TYR A 5 -22.60 -9.76 -1.81
CA TYR A 5 -22.95 -8.75 -0.82
C TYR A 5 -24.33 -8.99 -0.21
N SER A 6 -25.32 -9.45 -0.99
CA SER A 6 -26.68 -9.68 -0.48
C SER A 6 -26.77 -10.75 0.62
N GLN A 7 -25.77 -11.62 0.75
CA GLN A 7 -25.73 -12.63 1.81
C GLN A 7 -25.29 -12.06 3.16
N TYR A 8 -24.61 -10.92 3.17
CA TYR A 8 -24.09 -10.29 4.36
C TYR A 8 -24.79 -8.95 4.60
N ASN A 9 -25.21 -8.67 5.83
CA ASN A 9 -25.74 -7.36 6.17
C ASN A 9 -24.59 -6.33 6.24
N LEU A 10 -24.09 -5.88 5.09
CA LEU A 10 -23.00 -4.90 4.98
C LEU A 10 -23.48 -3.46 5.20
N GLU A 11 -24.80 -3.21 5.15
CA GLU A 11 -25.38 -1.89 5.44
C GLU A 11 -25.06 -1.42 6.86
N ARG A 12 -24.86 -2.35 7.80
CA ARG A 12 -24.41 -2.03 9.16
C ARG A 12 -23.03 -1.38 9.23
N LEU A 13 -22.24 -1.44 8.16
CA LEU A 13 -20.94 -0.78 8.10
C LEU A 13 -21.07 0.72 7.85
N ARG A 14 -22.23 1.20 7.33
CA ARG A 14 -22.48 2.63 7.14
C ARG A 14 -22.52 3.34 8.49
N LEU A 15 -22.11 4.60 8.51
CA LEU A 15 -22.34 5.43 9.68
C LEU A 15 -23.83 5.64 9.90
N SER A 16 -24.25 5.75 11.15
CA SER A 16 -25.58 6.28 11.44
C SER A 16 -25.69 7.72 10.96
N GLN A 17 -26.91 8.18 10.71
CA GLN A 17 -27.15 9.59 10.36
C GLN A 17 -26.56 10.54 11.42
N SER A 18 -26.76 10.22 12.71
CA SER A 18 -26.20 11.02 13.81
C SER A 18 -24.67 11.09 13.82
N GLN A 19 -23.98 10.00 13.47
CA GLN A 19 -22.53 10.01 13.31
C GLN A 19 -22.11 10.85 12.11
N SER A 20 -22.79 10.69 10.96
CA SER A 20 -22.56 11.48 9.75
C SER A 20 -22.75 12.99 9.98
N ASP A 21 -23.78 13.38 10.71
CA ASP A 21 -24.09 14.79 11.01
C ASP A 21 -23.10 15.41 12.01
N SER A 22 -22.46 14.57 12.84
CA SER A 22 -21.44 15.03 13.79
C SER A 22 -20.11 15.41 13.13
N ILE A 23 -19.90 15.03 11.86
CA ILE A 23 -18.68 15.31 11.11
C ILE A 23 -18.67 16.78 10.72
N LYS A 24 -17.71 17.52 11.28
CA LYS A 24 -17.43 18.90 10.91
C LYS A 24 -16.11 18.93 10.15
N LEU A 25 -16.14 19.37 8.90
CA LEU A 25 -14.95 19.55 8.07
C LEU A 25 -14.52 21.00 8.09
N GLU A 26 -13.22 21.23 8.34
CA GLU A 26 -12.62 22.55 8.19
C GLU A 26 -12.05 22.73 6.78
N ARG A 27 -11.84 23.98 6.33
CA ARG A 27 -11.30 24.25 4.98
C ARG A 27 -9.98 23.51 4.70
N ILE A 28 -9.12 23.38 5.72
CA ILE A 28 -7.83 22.69 5.60
C ILE A 28 -7.96 21.17 5.41
N ASP A 29 -9.12 20.60 5.75
CA ASP A 29 -9.46 19.20 5.57
C ASP A 29 -10.02 18.91 4.18
N LEU A 30 -10.44 19.94 3.44
CA LEU A 30 -10.98 19.81 2.08
C LEU A 30 -9.87 19.78 1.04
N LYS A 31 -8.99 20.79 1.07
CA LYS A 31 -7.99 21.04 0.04
C LYS A 31 -6.81 21.84 0.59
N ARG A 32 -5.61 21.52 0.12
CA ARG A 32 -4.38 22.29 0.39
C ARG A 32 -3.71 22.68 -0.92
N GLY A 33 -3.24 23.92 -1.03
CA GLY A 33 -2.64 24.45 -2.26
C GLY A 33 -3.69 24.96 -3.26
N VAL A 34 -3.22 25.35 -4.45
CA VAL A 34 -4.04 25.99 -5.50
C VAL A 34 -3.76 25.40 -6.87
N GLY A 35 -4.77 25.47 -7.75
CA GLY A 35 -4.67 24.99 -9.13
C GLY A 35 -4.33 23.50 -9.24
N LYS A 36 -3.59 23.14 -10.31
CA LYS A 36 -3.23 21.75 -10.62
C LYS A 36 -2.33 21.05 -9.59
N ASN A 37 -1.62 21.81 -8.76
CA ASN A 37 -0.70 21.28 -7.76
C ASN A 37 -1.36 21.12 -6.38
N ALA A 38 -2.66 21.41 -6.28
CA ALA A 38 -3.37 21.25 -5.03
C ALA A 38 -3.55 19.77 -4.65
N ILE A 39 -3.71 19.53 -3.36
CA ILE A 39 -4.05 18.22 -2.81
C ILE A 39 -5.45 18.34 -2.24
N ARG A 40 -6.42 17.74 -2.92
CA ARG A 40 -7.80 17.60 -2.46
C ARG A 40 -7.99 16.31 -1.67
N LYS A 41 -8.76 16.38 -0.59
CA LYS A 41 -9.07 15.25 0.30
C LYS A 41 -10.55 14.84 0.27
N ILE A 42 -11.45 15.79 0.03
CA ILE A 42 -12.90 15.60 -0.06
C ILE A 42 -13.35 16.05 -1.45
N PHE A 43 -13.86 15.15 -2.27
CA PHE A 43 -14.20 15.35 -3.68
C PHE A 43 -15.70 15.48 -3.92
N GLY A 44 -16.53 14.93 -3.06
CA GLY A 44 -17.97 15.13 -3.07
C GLY A 44 -18.36 16.49 -2.51
N ILE A 45 -19.57 16.93 -2.85
CA ILE A 45 -20.22 18.08 -2.25
C ILE A 45 -21.22 17.53 -1.23
N ASP A 46 -21.08 17.94 0.04
CA ASP A 46 -22.04 17.58 1.08
C ASP A 46 -23.43 18.16 0.76
N GLU A 47 -24.49 17.51 1.25
CA GLU A 47 -25.89 17.93 1.04
C GLU A 47 -26.15 19.36 1.55
N SER A 48 -25.35 19.83 2.50
CA SER A 48 -25.42 21.20 3.01
C SER A 48 -24.85 22.27 2.06
N GLY A 49 -24.21 21.88 0.95
CA GLY A 49 -23.59 22.78 -0.04
C GLY A 49 -22.41 23.60 0.49
N LYS A 50 -21.96 23.36 1.73
CA LYS A 50 -20.96 24.21 2.41
C LYS A 50 -19.55 24.11 1.83
N HIS A 51 -19.28 23.12 0.99
CA HIS A 51 -17.96 22.83 0.45
C HIS A 51 -18.04 22.73 -1.07
N GLU A 52 -17.89 23.87 -1.73
CA GLU A 52 -17.91 23.99 -3.18
C GLU A 52 -16.53 23.68 -3.79
N TYR A 53 -16.54 23.32 -5.07
CA TYR A 53 -15.33 23.32 -5.89
C TYR A 53 -14.82 24.75 -6.06
N ASP A 54 -13.50 24.92 -6.13
CA ASP A 54 -12.95 26.24 -6.43
C ASP A 54 -13.11 26.60 -7.91
N LEU A 55 -12.79 27.85 -8.24
CA LEU A 55 -12.93 28.35 -9.62
C LEU A 55 -12.15 27.49 -10.62
N TYR A 56 -10.96 27.02 -10.25
CA TYR A 56 -10.14 26.20 -11.13
C TYR A 56 -10.79 24.83 -11.36
N GLU A 57 -11.23 24.16 -10.30
CA GLU A 57 -11.89 22.87 -10.38
C GLU A 57 -13.19 22.93 -11.18
N ASN A 58 -14.03 23.95 -10.97
CA ASN A 58 -15.24 24.15 -11.77
C ASN A 58 -14.91 24.32 -13.25
N GLN A 59 -13.93 25.17 -13.58
CA GLN A 59 -13.49 25.35 -14.96
C GLN A 59 -12.97 24.04 -15.59
N GLN A 60 -12.20 23.26 -14.85
CA GLN A 60 -11.68 21.97 -15.33
C GLN A 60 -12.79 20.93 -15.50
N LEU A 61 -13.74 20.86 -14.57
CA LEU A 61 -14.89 19.96 -14.66
C LEU A 61 -15.79 20.31 -15.84
N ASP A 62 -16.10 21.59 -16.04
CA ASP A 62 -16.91 22.04 -17.18
C ASP A 62 -16.24 21.77 -18.52
N ALA A 63 -14.92 22.01 -18.61
CA ALA A 63 -14.14 21.70 -19.79
C ALA A 63 -14.08 20.19 -20.05
N PHE A 64 -13.89 19.38 -18.99
CA PHE A 64 -13.80 17.93 -19.09
C PHE A 64 -15.15 17.29 -19.45
N LYS A 65 -16.26 17.81 -18.93
CA LYS A 65 -17.62 17.37 -19.32
C LYS A 65 -17.88 17.57 -20.81
N LYS A 66 -17.51 18.74 -21.36
CA LYS A 66 -17.58 18.99 -22.81
C LYS A 66 -16.69 18.04 -23.60
N TYR A 67 -15.52 17.68 -23.06
CA TYR A 67 -14.62 16.70 -23.65
C TYR A 67 -15.22 15.27 -23.63
N LEU A 68 -16.04 14.95 -22.61
CA LEU A 68 -16.71 13.66 -22.44
C LEU A 68 -17.99 13.50 -23.26
N GLU A 69 -18.66 14.59 -23.66
CA GLU A 69 -19.87 14.54 -24.49
C GLU A 69 -19.63 13.79 -25.81
N ASP A 70 -18.40 13.79 -26.31
CA ASP A 70 -17.98 13.02 -27.47
C ASP A 70 -17.92 11.49 -27.22
N ASP A 71 -17.89 11.04 -25.96
CA ASP A 71 -17.75 9.62 -25.55
C ASP A 71 -19.03 9.03 -24.90
N ASN A 72 -20.14 9.79 -24.80
CA ASN A 72 -21.42 9.35 -24.24
C ASN A 72 -21.34 8.74 -22.81
N GLN A 73 -20.35 9.13 -22.00
CA GLN A 73 -20.21 8.67 -20.62
C GLN A 73 -20.64 9.75 -19.62
N GLN A 74 -21.57 9.41 -18.74
CA GLN A 74 -21.97 10.26 -17.63
C GLN A 74 -21.24 9.82 -16.36
N LEU A 75 -20.30 10.64 -15.87
CA LEU A 75 -19.65 10.47 -14.56
C LEU A 75 -20.12 11.55 -13.61
N SER A 76 -20.17 11.25 -12.31
CA SER A 76 -20.35 12.28 -11.29
C SER A 76 -19.15 13.21 -11.24
N ASP A 77 -19.37 14.45 -10.82
CA ASP A 77 -18.31 15.45 -10.67
C ASP A 77 -17.24 14.99 -9.68
N GLU A 78 -17.65 14.34 -8.59
CA GLU A 78 -16.73 13.74 -7.61
C GLU A 78 -15.75 12.77 -8.29
N LEU A 79 -16.29 11.83 -9.07
CA LEU A 79 -15.49 10.79 -9.69
C LEU A 79 -14.60 11.37 -10.80
N SER A 80 -15.15 12.26 -11.62
CA SER A 80 -14.41 13.00 -12.64
C SER A 80 -13.23 13.76 -12.02
N LEU A 81 -13.47 14.46 -10.91
CA LEU A 81 -12.45 15.24 -10.23
C LEU A 81 -11.34 14.37 -9.66
N ARG A 82 -11.67 13.19 -9.09
CA ARG A 82 -10.67 12.23 -8.61
C ARG A 82 -9.73 11.78 -9.73
N PHE A 83 -10.26 11.42 -10.89
CA PHE A 83 -9.43 11.04 -12.04
C PHE A 83 -8.63 12.21 -12.60
N LEU A 84 -9.21 13.41 -12.68
CA LEU A 84 -8.48 14.62 -13.09
C LEU A 84 -7.28 14.88 -12.17
N TYR A 85 -7.46 14.85 -10.85
CA TYR A 85 -6.35 15.01 -9.90
C TYR A 85 -5.30 13.91 -10.04
N ALA A 86 -5.72 12.65 -10.24
CA ALA A 86 -4.79 11.53 -10.41
C ALA A 86 -3.89 11.67 -11.65
N ASN A 87 -4.41 12.31 -12.71
CA ASN A 87 -3.71 12.51 -13.97
C ASN A 87 -3.26 13.97 -14.18
N GLN A 88 -3.17 14.78 -13.11
CA GLN A 88 -2.71 16.17 -13.16
C GLN A 88 -3.47 17.06 -14.16
N PHE A 89 -4.78 16.80 -14.31
CA PHE A 89 -5.69 17.49 -15.22
C PHE A 89 -5.35 17.31 -16.71
N ASP A 90 -4.62 16.25 -17.08
CA ASP A 90 -4.45 15.81 -18.47
C ASP A 90 -5.70 15.03 -18.91
N PHE A 91 -6.46 15.57 -19.86
CA PHE A 91 -7.76 15.01 -20.24
C PHE A 91 -7.63 13.66 -20.96
N ASP A 92 -6.66 13.50 -21.85
CA ASP A 92 -6.46 12.25 -22.59
C ASP A 92 -6.09 11.10 -21.65
N GLN A 93 -5.14 11.35 -20.75
CA GLN A 93 -4.77 10.38 -19.72
C GLN A 93 -5.94 10.08 -18.79
N THR A 94 -6.74 11.10 -18.44
CA THR A 94 -7.93 10.94 -17.59
C THR A 94 -8.97 10.03 -18.25
N ILE A 95 -9.26 10.23 -19.54
CA ILE A 95 -10.19 9.38 -20.30
C ILE A 95 -9.69 7.94 -20.38
N GLN A 96 -8.42 7.73 -20.72
CA GLN A 96 -7.82 6.39 -20.75
C GLN A 96 -7.89 5.70 -19.37
N HIS A 97 -7.64 6.47 -18.31
CA HIS A 97 -7.72 6.00 -16.94
C HIS A 97 -9.15 5.56 -16.59
N ILE A 98 -10.16 6.38 -16.91
CA ILE A 98 -11.58 6.07 -16.71
C ILE A 98 -12.00 4.83 -17.50
N HIS A 99 -11.62 4.70 -18.78
CA HIS A 99 -11.93 3.50 -19.57
C HIS A 99 -11.37 2.23 -18.93
N THR A 100 -10.11 2.27 -18.50
CA THR A 100 -9.47 1.12 -17.85
C THR A 100 -10.16 0.77 -16.54
N HIS A 101 -10.54 1.77 -15.74
CA HIS A 101 -11.33 1.57 -14.52
C HIS A 101 -12.70 0.95 -14.81
N HIS A 102 -13.41 1.45 -15.82
CA HIS A 102 -14.69 0.90 -16.26
C HIS A 102 -14.56 -0.55 -16.74
N GLN A 103 -13.51 -0.89 -17.50
CA GLN A 103 -13.22 -2.27 -17.88
C GLN A 103 -12.97 -3.16 -16.66
N TRP A 104 -12.22 -2.66 -15.68
CA TRP A 104 -11.95 -3.38 -14.44
C TRP A 104 -13.22 -3.65 -13.63
N ILE A 105 -14.11 -2.65 -13.47
CA ILE A 105 -15.41 -2.83 -12.79
C ILE A 105 -16.31 -3.82 -13.53
N LYS A 106 -16.39 -3.71 -14.86
CA LYS A 106 -17.27 -4.55 -15.69
C LYS A 106 -16.79 -6.00 -15.76
N ASN A 107 -15.51 -6.26 -15.52
CA ASN A 107 -14.96 -7.61 -15.57
C ASN A 107 -15.30 -8.40 -14.28
N PRO A 108 -16.21 -9.40 -14.34
CA PRO A 108 -16.63 -10.15 -13.15
C PRO A 108 -15.50 -10.98 -12.54
N ASN A 109 -14.44 -11.29 -13.30
CA ASN A 109 -13.31 -12.06 -12.78
C ASN A 109 -12.51 -11.31 -11.72
N ASN A 110 -12.56 -9.97 -11.72
CA ASN A 110 -11.86 -9.14 -10.72
C ASN A 110 -12.51 -9.21 -9.33
N PHE A 111 -13.77 -9.67 -9.25
CA PHE A 111 -14.55 -9.77 -8.02
C PHE A 111 -15.10 -11.18 -7.79
N LYS A 112 -14.53 -12.18 -8.47
CA LYS A 112 -14.97 -13.56 -8.36
C LYS A 112 -14.59 -14.11 -6.99
N TRP A 113 -15.58 -14.64 -6.27
CA TRP A 113 -15.38 -15.31 -4.99
C TRP A 113 -14.93 -16.75 -5.24
N THR A 114 -13.61 -16.98 -5.32
CA THR A 114 -13.01 -18.32 -5.41
C THR A 114 -12.73 -18.89 -4.02
N LEU A 115 -12.44 -20.19 -3.92
CA LEU A 115 -12.04 -20.81 -2.65
C LEU A 115 -10.79 -20.15 -2.06
N ASN A 116 -9.80 -19.85 -2.90
CA ASN A 116 -8.57 -19.15 -2.49
C ASN A 116 -8.88 -17.74 -2.00
N THR A 117 -9.67 -16.97 -2.75
CA THR A 117 -10.09 -15.62 -2.34
C THR A 117 -10.83 -15.65 -1.00
N GLU A 118 -11.74 -16.61 -0.82
CA GLU A 118 -12.45 -16.81 0.44
C GLU A 118 -11.48 -17.11 1.61
N GLN A 119 -10.53 -18.02 1.40
CA GLN A 119 -9.53 -18.37 2.40
C GLN A 119 -8.66 -17.17 2.77
N ILE A 120 -8.16 -16.41 1.79
CA ILE A 120 -7.35 -15.20 1.98
C ILE A 120 -8.10 -14.18 2.85
N ILE A 121 -9.39 -13.95 2.56
CA ILE A 121 -10.22 -13.02 3.33
C ILE A 121 -10.51 -13.57 4.73
N LYS A 122 -11.01 -14.81 4.84
CA LYS A 122 -11.43 -15.42 6.11
C LYS A 122 -10.28 -15.72 7.06
N GLN A 123 -9.07 -15.93 6.57
CA GLN A 123 -7.88 -16.07 7.43
C GLN A 123 -7.34 -14.73 7.92
N GLY A 124 -7.85 -13.60 7.42
CA GLY A 124 -7.42 -12.26 7.80
C GLY A 124 -6.11 -11.82 7.17
N ALA A 125 -5.86 -12.19 5.91
CA ALA A 125 -4.75 -11.63 5.14
C ALA A 125 -5.02 -10.18 4.72
N ILE A 126 -6.29 -9.85 4.49
CA ILE A 126 -6.77 -8.48 4.37
C ILE A 126 -8.17 -8.38 5.01
N TYR A 127 -8.40 -7.36 5.85
CA TYR A 127 -9.68 -7.18 6.54
C TYR A 127 -9.91 -5.74 6.98
N ILE A 128 -11.14 -5.44 7.43
CA ILE A 128 -11.54 -4.14 7.97
C ILE A 128 -11.49 -4.20 9.49
N SER A 129 -10.71 -3.32 10.13
CA SER A 129 -10.53 -3.34 11.59
C SER A 129 -11.42 -2.36 12.34
N GLY A 130 -11.89 -1.29 11.70
CA GLY A 130 -12.65 -0.23 12.37
C GLY A 130 -12.56 1.12 11.68
N ARG A 131 -12.64 2.20 12.47
CA ARG A 131 -12.59 3.58 11.97
C ARG A 131 -11.57 4.44 12.73
N GLY A 132 -10.77 5.18 11.99
CA GLY A 132 -9.83 6.17 12.52
C GLY A 132 -10.47 7.55 12.72
N GLN A 133 -9.63 8.57 12.77
CA GLN A 133 -10.03 9.97 12.84
C GLN A 133 -10.89 10.36 11.64
N GLY A 134 -11.93 11.15 11.89
CA GLY A 134 -12.90 11.55 10.86
C GLY A 134 -13.69 10.37 10.31
N PHE A 135 -13.85 9.30 11.09
CA PHE A 135 -14.54 8.06 10.71
C PHE A 135 -13.95 7.35 9.49
N LYS A 136 -12.72 7.68 9.06
CA LYS A 136 -12.04 7.04 7.94
C LYS A 136 -11.86 5.55 8.22
N PRO A 137 -12.26 4.65 7.30
CA PRO A 137 -12.10 3.21 7.47
C PRO A 137 -10.63 2.82 7.67
N ILE A 138 -10.39 1.76 8.46
CA ILE A 138 -9.06 1.16 8.63
C ILE A 138 -9.07 -0.21 7.96
N ILE A 139 -8.24 -0.37 6.93
CA ILE A 139 -7.97 -1.64 6.26
C ILE A 139 -6.65 -2.18 6.82
N VAL A 140 -6.63 -3.43 7.26
CA VAL A 140 -5.40 -4.10 7.70
C VAL A 140 -5.00 -5.14 6.67
N VAL A 141 -3.72 -5.16 6.31
CA VAL A 141 -3.09 -6.13 5.42
C VAL A 141 -2.04 -6.89 6.23
N ASN A 142 -2.26 -8.17 6.45
CA ASN A 142 -1.30 -9.06 7.07
C ASN A 142 -0.44 -9.71 5.99
N THR A 143 0.78 -9.21 5.84
CA THR A 143 1.70 -9.68 4.78
C THR A 143 2.24 -11.09 5.02
N ASP A 144 2.23 -11.56 6.27
CA ASP A 144 2.64 -12.93 6.61
C ASP A 144 1.65 -13.97 6.05
N LYS A 145 0.39 -13.58 5.92
CA LYS A 145 -0.69 -14.41 5.37
C LYS A 145 -0.88 -14.25 3.85
N LEU A 146 -0.10 -13.38 3.20
CA LEU A 146 -0.11 -13.17 1.74
C LEU A 146 1.11 -13.85 1.12
N ASP A 147 1.03 -15.18 0.97
CA ASP A 147 2.10 -15.99 0.40
C ASP A 147 1.77 -16.41 -1.04
N ILE A 148 2.60 -15.97 -1.99
CA ILE A 148 2.40 -16.23 -3.42
C ILE A 148 2.73 -17.68 -3.81
N SER A 149 3.47 -18.40 -2.97
CA SER A 149 3.67 -19.84 -3.13
C SER A 149 2.40 -20.63 -2.79
N THR A 150 1.52 -20.04 -1.98
CA THR A 150 0.25 -20.65 -1.56
C THR A 150 -0.91 -20.22 -2.45
N TYR A 151 -0.98 -18.92 -2.78
CA TYR A 151 -2.11 -18.36 -3.53
C TYR A 151 -1.65 -17.69 -4.83
N PRO A 152 -2.36 -17.91 -5.96
CA PRO A 152 -2.13 -17.15 -7.19
C PRO A 152 -2.34 -15.66 -6.96
N ILE A 153 -1.54 -14.83 -7.63
CA ILE A 153 -1.64 -13.36 -7.51
C ILE A 153 -3.04 -12.88 -7.88
N GLU A 154 -3.72 -13.51 -8.84
CA GLU A 154 -5.07 -13.15 -9.26
C GLU A 154 -6.09 -13.32 -8.13
N ASP A 155 -5.95 -14.35 -7.30
CA ASP A 155 -6.84 -14.57 -6.15
C ASP A 155 -6.57 -13.57 -5.02
N MET A 156 -5.31 -13.18 -4.83
CA MET A 156 -4.94 -12.08 -3.92
C MET A 156 -5.52 -10.75 -4.40
N MET A 157 -5.39 -10.46 -5.70
CA MET A 157 -5.95 -9.25 -6.32
C MET A 157 -7.46 -9.20 -6.18
N ARG A 158 -8.16 -10.33 -6.35
CA ARG A 158 -9.61 -10.43 -6.09
C ARG A 158 -9.94 -10.13 -4.63
N ALA A 159 -9.20 -10.72 -3.68
CA ALA A 159 -9.41 -10.48 -2.25
C ALA A 159 -9.24 -9.00 -1.89
N ILE A 160 -8.17 -8.38 -2.38
CA ILE A 160 -7.91 -6.94 -2.21
C ILE A 160 -9.05 -6.11 -2.81
N SER A 161 -9.40 -6.40 -4.07
CA SER A 161 -10.46 -5.69 -4.80
C SER A 161 -11.81 -5.74 -4.09
N ILE A 162 -12.18 -6.91 -3.55
CA ILE A 162 -13.43 -7.12 -2.82
C ILE A 162 -13.44 -6.30 -1.53
N VAL A 163 -12.38 -6.38 -0.70
CA VAL A 163 -12.34 -5.63 0.57
C VAL A 163 -12.38 -4.12 0.31
N PHE A 164 -11.58 -3.62 -0.63
CA PHE A 164 -11.57 -2.20 -0.97
C PHE A 164 -12.91 -1.72 -1.53
N MET A 165 -13.59 -2.54 -2.35
CA MET A 165 -14.91 -2.18 -2.85
C MET A 165 -15.96 -2.15 -1.74
N VAL A 166 -15.92 -3.08 -0.77
CA VAL A 166 -16.80 -3.02 0.40
C VAL A 166 -16.57 -1.74 1.21
N VAL A 167 -15.31 -1.37 1.44
CA VAL A 167 -14.99 -0.10 2.11
C VAL A 167 -15.53 1.09 1.33
N LYS A 168 -15.29 1.13 0.02
CA LYS A 168 -15.75 2.22 -0.85
C LYS A 168 -17.28 2.36 -0.83
N ASP A 169 -18.01 1.26 -0.98
CA ASP A 169 -19.47 1.30 -1.21
C ASP A 169 -20.28 1.42 0.09
N TYR A 170 -19.75 0.93 1.22
CA TYR A 170 -20.47 0.86 2.49
C TYR A 170 -19.87 1.71 3.63
N MET A 171 -18.61 2.15 3.54
CA MET A 171 -17.98 2.87 4.65
C MET A 171 -17.60 4.31 4.36
N LEU A 172 -17.50 4.67 3.08
CA LEU A 172 -17.28 6.05 2.63
C LEU A 172 -18.61 6.78 2.45
N ILE A 173 -18.55 8.10 2.63
CA ILE A 173 -19.67 9.03 2.50
C ILE A 173 -19.18 10.22 1.68
N SER A 174 -19.77 10.42 0.51
CA SER A 174 -19.48 11.56 -0.36
C SER A 174 -19.65 12.88 0.40
N GLY A 175 -18.71 13.80 0.22
CA GLY A 175 -18.66 15.10 0.89
C GLY A 175 -18.19 15.07 2.35
N LYS A 176 -17.97 13.89 2.96
CA LYS A 176 -17.64 13.77 4.40
C LYS A 176 -16.48 12.83 4.70
N VAL A 177 -16.61 11.56 4.31
CA VAL A 177 -15.63 10.49 4.60
C VAL A 177 -15.24 9.83 3.29
N GLU A 178 -14.12 10.28 2.72
CA GLU A 178 -13.78 9.97 1.33
C GLU A 178 -12.42 9.31 1.15
N SER A 179 -11.81 8.92 2.26
CA SER A 179 -10.52 8.27 2.28
C SER A 179 -10.43 7.24 3.41
N TRP A 180 -9.43 6.36 3.32
CA TRP A 180 -9.16 5.31 4.28
C TRP A 180 -7.69 5.27 4.73
N PHE A 181 -7.48 4.63 5.87
CA PHE A 181 -6.17 4.23 6.37
C PHE A 181 -5.87 2.78 5.98
N VAL A 182 -4.60 2.49 5.70
CA VAL A 182 -4.11 1.13 5.53
C VAL A 182 -3.05 0.85 6.59
N ILE A 183 -3.17 -0.26 7.29
CA ILE A 183 -2.15 -0.78 8.21
C ILE A 183 -1.58 -2.04 7.57
N VAL A 184 -0.26 -2.11 7.43
CA VAL A 184 0.45 -3.26 6.89
C VAL A 184 1.23 -3.91 8.03
N GLU A 185 0.81 -5.10 8.45
CA GLU A 185 1.55 -5.90 9.45
C GLU A 185 2.73 -6.58 8.75
N ALA A 186 3.96 -6.24 9.15
CA ALA A 186 5.18 -6.68 8.49
C ALA A 186 6.20 -7.41 9.40
N LYS A 187 5.88 -7.61 10.70
CA LYS A 187 6.77 -8.21 11.72
C LYS A 187 7.47 -9.49 11.25
N ASN A 188 6.72 -10.40 10.63
CA ASN A 188 7.18 -11.74 10.23
C ASN A 188 7.40 -11.88 8.72
N THR A 189 7.52 -10.76 8.01
CA THR A 189 7.61 -10.73 6.55
C THR A 189 8.98 -10.27 6.13
N THR A 190 9.60 -11.05 5.25
CA THR A 190 10.79 -10.65 4.52
C THR A 190 10.37 -10.08 3.17
N ALA A 191 11.19 -9.21 2.59
CA ALA A 191 10.98 -8.67 1.24
C ALA A 191 10.82 -9.74 0.14
N TYR A 192 11.22 -10.99 0.41
CA TYR A 192 11.21 -12.08 -0.56
C TYR A 192 9.87 -12.83 -0.64
N LYS A 193 8.93 -12.61 0.30
CA LYS A 193 7.64 -13.33 0.30
C LYS A 193 6.74 -12.94 -0.86
N ILE A 194 6.80 -11.67 -1.30
CA ILE A 194 6.04 -11.19 -2.45
C ILE A 194 7.04 -10.60 -3.44
N PRO A 195 7.28 -11.27 -4.59
CA PRO A 195 8.17 -10.76 -5.61
C PRO A 195 7.77 -9.35 -6.07
N PHE A 196 8.76 -8.52 -6.36
CA PHE A 196 8.57 -7.09 -6.66
C PHE A 196 7.59 -6.83 -7.82
N ASN A 197 7.61 -7.68 -8.86
CA ASN A 197 6.67 -7.59 -9.98
C ASN A 197 5.21 -7.73 -9.52
N HIS A 198 4.93 -8.58 -8.53
CA HIS A 198 3.58 -8.76 -7.98
C HIS A 198 3.17 -7.62 -7.05
N LEU A 199 4.11 -7.09 -6.24
CA LEU A 199 3.87 -5.85 -5.49
C LEU A 199 3.51 -4.70 -6.44
N ASN A 200 4.24 -4.55 -7.54
CA ASN A 200 3.96 -3.52 -8.55
C ASN A 200 2.57 -3.71 -9.18
N GLN A 201 2.16 -4.96 -9.49
CA GLN A 201 0.81 -5.25 -9.99
C GLN A 201 -0.28 -4.83 -8.99
N ILE A 202 -0.07 -5.10 -7.69
CA ILE A 202 -1.00 -4.65 -6.64
C ILE A 202 -1.09 -3.12 -6.62
N PHE A 203 0.06 -2.43 -6.61
CA PHE A 203 0.09 -0.97 -6.59
C PHE A 203 -0.57 -0.34 -7.82
N GLU A 204 -0.32 -0.87 -9.01
CA GLU A 204 -0.94 -0.34 -10.23
C GLU A 204 -2.45 -0.53 -10.22
N VAL A 205 -2.98 -1.67 -9.78
CA VAL A 205 -4.44 -1.84 -9.65
C VAL A 205 -5.03 -0.90 -8.60
N LEU A 206 -4.36 -0.69 -7.46
CA LEU A 206 -4.84 0.24 -6.44
C LEU A 206 -4.84 1.69 -6.93
N LYS A 207 -3.77 2.11 -7.61
CA LYS A 207 -3.63 3.44 -8.20
C LYS A 207 -4.65 3.69 -9.31
N GLN A 208 -4.87 2.69 -10.17
CA GLN A 208 -5.75 2.76 -11.33
C GLN A 208 -7.24 2.76 -10.94
N ASN A 209 -7.61 2.08 -9.86
CA ASN A 209 -9.02 1.87 -9.53
C ASN A 209 -9.48 2.61 -8.28
N PHE A 210 -8.56 3.08 -7.45
CA PHE A 210 -8.86 3.85 -6.25
C PHE A 210 -8.02 5.14 -6.16
N PRO A 211 -8.04 5.99 -7.21
CA PRO A 211 -7.35 7.28 -7.16
C PRO A 211 -7.89 8.15 -6.02
N CYS A 212 -6.96 8.80 -5.31
CA CYS A 212 -7.28 9.78 -4.27
C CYS A 212 -8.08 9.26 -3.06
N TYR A 213 -8.24 7.95 -2.86
CA TYR A 213 -8.89 7.38 -1.66
C TYR A 213 -7.93 7.11 -0.51
N LEU A 214 -6.63 7.00 -0.76
CA LEU A 214 -5.65 6.73 0.29
C LEU A 214 -5.35 7.98 1.12
N GLU A 215 -5.62 7.95 2.42
CA GLU A 215 -5.17 8.97 3.37
C GLU A 215 -3.73 8.69 3.82
N ARG A 216 -3.49 7.50 4.37
CA ARG A 216 -2.17 7.09 4.90
C ARG A 216 -2.02 5.57 4.96
N VAL A 217 -0.79 5.09 4.77
CA VAL A 217 -0.33 3.72 4.99
C VAL A 217 0.63 3.70 6.17
N PHE A 218 0.39 2.83 7.13
CA PHE A 218 1.30 2.57 8.24
C PHE A 218 1.88 1.17 8.08
N ILE A 219 3.20 1.04 8.02
CA ILE A 219 3.89 -0.25 7.94
C ILE A 219 4.47 -0.56 9.31
N LEU A 220 3.89 -1.56 9.99
CA LEU A 220 4.20 -1.89 11.38
C LEU A 220 5.27 -2.96 11.47
N GLN A 221 6.28 -2.69 12.29
CA GLN A 221 7.40 -3.58 12.58
C GLN A 221 8.06 -4.12 11.29
N PRO A 222 8.43 -3.25 10.33
CA PRO A 222 9.08 -3.68 9.11
C PRO A 222 10.43 -4.34 9.42
N GLN A 223 10.72 -5.49 8.82
CA GLN A 223 12.09 -6.00 8.79
C GLN A 223 12.97 -5.09 7.91
N THR A 224 14.27 -5.03 8.17
CA THR A 224 15.22 -4.21 7.40
C THR A 224 15.14 -4.47 5.89
N SER A 225 14.86 -5.71 5.48
CA SER A 225 14.68 -6.05 4.06
C SER A 225 13.52 -5.31 3.40
N ILE A 226 12.42 -5.07 4.13
CA ILE A 226 11.26 -4.31 3.64
C ILE A 226 11.62 -2.84 3.49
N GLN A 227 12.38 -2.27 4.43
CA GLN A 227 12.84 -0.88 4.35
C GLN A 227 13.75 -0.67 3.13
N ILE A 228 14.64 -1.61 2.83
CA ILE A 228 15.48 -1.56 1.62
C ILE A 228 14.62 -1.64 0.35
N THR A 229 13.67 -2.58 0.32
CA THR A 229 12.76 -2.75 -0.83
C THR A 229 11.92 -1.51 -1.07
N TRP A 230 11.52 -0.81 0.00
CA TRP A 230 10.80 0.45 -0.09
C TRP A 230 11.55 1.53 -0.84
N GLN A 231 12.89 1.64 -0.70
CA GLN A 231 13.70 2.61 -1.45
C GLN A 231 13.63 2.39 -2.98
N ILE A 232 13.31 1.17 -3.40
CA ILE A 232 13.08 0.84 -4.81
C ILE A 232 11.62 1.16 -5.18
N VAL A 233 10.66 0.70 -4.37
CA VAL A 233 9.22 0.89 -4.60
C VAL A 233 8.84 2.38 -4.63
N GLU A 234 9.42 3.21 -3.77
CA GLU A 234 9.06 4.63 -3.65
C GLU A 234 9.28 5.41 -4.96
N GLN A 235 10.19 4.96 -5.82
CA GLN A 235 10.46 5.59 -7.11
C GLN A 235 9.25 5.50 -8.05
N PHE A 236 8.44 4.45 -7.93
CA PHE A 236 7.24 4.21 -8.73
C PHE A 236 6.00 4.91 -8.16
N ILE A 237 6.09 5.39 -6.93
CA ILE A 237 4.99 6.12 -6.28
C ILE A 237 5.13 7.62 -6.61
N PRO A 238 4.05 8.27 -7.08
CA PRO A 238 4.03 9.71 -7.31
C PRO A 238 4.52 10.49 -6.08
N TYR A 239 5.29 11.55 -6.29
CA TYR A 239 5.91 12.33 -5.21
C TYR A 239 4.89 12.81 -4.15
N ASN A 240 3.70 13.22 -4.60
CA ASN A 240 2.59 13.64 -3.75
C ASN A 240 1.94 12.50 -2.93
N SER A 241 2.33 11.25 -3.15
CA SER A 241 1.81 10.08 -2.41
C SER A 241 2.87 9.43 -1.51
N ARG A 242 4.16 9.70 -1.72
CA ARG A 242 5.25 9.12 -0.90
C ARG A 242 5.14 9.46 0.59
N HIS A 243 4.77 10.70 0.90
CA HIS A 243 4.60 11.17 2.29
C HIS A 243 3.40 10.55 3.02
N LYS A 244 2.58 9.75 2.33
CA LYS A 244 1.47 9.00 2.91
C LYS A 244 1.90 7.66 3.49
N VAL A 245 3.16 7.24 3.30
CA VAL A 245 3.65 5.97 3.87
C VAL A 245 4.53 6.27 5.08
N GLU A 246 4.20 5.69 6.21
CA GLU A 246 4.92 5.83 7.48
C GLU A 246 5.36 4.44 7.98
N PHE A 247 6.66 4.28 8.25
CA PHE A 247 7.20 3.10 8.88
C PHE A 247 7.20 3.28 10.40
N ILE A 248 6.70 2.27 11.11
CA ILE A 248 6.50 2.31 12.55
C ILE A 248 7.15 1.07 13.13
N ASP A 249 8.30 1.25 13.76
CA ASP A 249 9.06 0.14 14.33
C ASP A 249 8.42 -0.29 15.67
N ASN A 250 8.77 0.38 16.77
CA ASN A 250 8.29 0.01 18.11
C ASN A 250 7.45 1.09 18.80
N ASP A 251 7.46 2.33 18.28
CA ASP A 251 6.70 3.43 18.85
C ASP A 251 5.41 3.68 18.06
N TYR A 252 4.31 3.15 18.58
CA TYR A 252 2.97 3.32 18.01
C TYR A 252 2.35 4.71 18.27
N SER A 253 3.04 5.61 18.98
CA SER A 253 2.53 6.94 19.32
C SER A 253 2.09 7.75 18.10
N LEU A 254 2.76 7.56 16.97
CA LEU A 254 2.44 8.21 15.70
C LEU A 254 1.05 7.82 15.18
N LEU A 255 0.62 6.56 15.36
CA LEU A 255 -0.73 6.14 14.95
C LEU A 255 -1.80 6.88 15.74
N PHE A 256 -1.54 7.25 16.99
CA PHE A 256 -2.54 7.91 17.84
C PHE A 256 -2.90 9.33 17.38
N ASN A 257 -2.10 9.92 16.50
CA ASN A 257 -2.46 11.16 15.81
C ASN A 257 -3.59 10.95 14.78
N TYR A 258 -3.80 9.72 14.32
CA TYR A 258 -4.74 9.38 13.25
C TYR A 258 -5.81 8.38 13.66
N ILE A 259 -5.54 7.51 14.63
CA ILE A 259 -6.40 6.42 15.06
C ILE A 259 -6.47 6.44 16.57
N LYS A 260 -7.67 6.60 17.13
CA LYS A 260 -7.86 6.59 18.59
C LYS A 260 -7.45 5.22 19.14
N PRO A 261 -6.73 5.13 20.29
CA PRO A 261 -6.31 3.85 20.85
C PRO A 261 -7.45 2.83 21.00
N LYS A 262 -8.65 3.29 21.39
CA LYS A 262 -9.85 2.44 21.51
C LYS A 262 -10.39 1.83 20.20
N GLN A 263 -9.90 2.29 19.04
CA GLN A 263 -10.27 1.80 17.71
C GLN A 263 -9.13 1.01 17.05
N LEU A 264 -7.95 1.00 17.67
CA LEU A 264 -6.77 0.28 17.19
C LEU A 264 -6.63 -1.03 17.97
N GLU A 265 -6.33 -2.13 17.29
CA GLU A 265 -6.17 -3.44 17.92
C GLU A 265 -5.00 -3.47 18.93
N LEU A 266 -5.12 -4.28 19.98
CA LEU A 266 -4.09 -4.47 21.00
C LEU A 266 -2.73 -4.85 20.39
N ARG A 267 -2.72 -5.72 19.38
CA ARG A 267 -1.49 -6.12 18.68
C ARG A 267 -0.81 -5.00 17.88
N HIS A 268 -1.52 -3.89 17.62
CA HIS A 268 -0.97 -2.69 16.98
C HIS A 268 -0.72 -1.57 18.00
N GLY A 269 -0.66 -1.89 19.30
CA GLY A 269 -0.45 -0.92 20.38
C GLY A 269 -1.70 -0.15 20.81
N GLY A 270 -2.88 -0.54 20.33
CA GLY A 270 -4.15 0.06 20.74
C GLY A 270 -4.78 -0.57 21.97
N ARG A 271 -6.09 -0.40 22.12
CA ARG A 271 -6.91 -0.96 23.22
C ARG A 271 -8.10 -1.78 22.72
N ALA A 272 -8.42 -1.70 21.43
CA ALA A 272 -9.47 -2.52 20.86
C ALA A 272 -9.06 -4.00 20.87
N PRO A 273 -9.99 -4.94 21.11
CA PRO A 273 -9.71 -6.36 21.02
C PRO A 273 -9.21 -6.71 19.62
N ASN A 274 -8.29 -7.66 19.53
CA ASN A 274 -7.84 -8.12 18.22
C ASN A 274 -9.00 -8.79 17.47
N VAL A 275 -9.08 -8.53 16.17
CA VAL A 275 -10.04 -9.17 15.26
C VAL A 275 -9.54 -10.57 14.90
N TYR A 276 -10.41 -11.56 15.06
CA TYR A 276 -10.14 -12.95 14.67
C TYR A 276 -11.22 -13.55 13.77
N ASP A 277 -12.41 -12.94 13.74
CA ASP A 277 -13.46 -13.23 12.76
C ASP A 277 -13.45 -12.11 11.72
N TYR A 278 -12.76 -12.37 10.61
CA TYR A 278 -12.40 -11.35 9.63
C TYR A 278 -13.48 -11.08 8.59
N TRP A 279 -14.42 -12.03 8.40
CA TRP A 279 -15.46 -11.91 7.38
C TRP A 279 -16.77 -12.63 7.74
N PRO A 280 -17.94 -11.95 7.65
CA PRO A 280 -18.13 -10.57 7.20
C PRO A 280 -17.48 -9.55 8.16
N PRO A 281 -17.08 -8.37 7.71
CA PRO A 281 -16.42 -7.39 8.59
C PRO A 281 -17.39 -6.90 9.66
N HIS A 282 -16.95 -6.86 10.93
CA HIS A 282 -17.72 -6.32 12.05
C HIS A 282 -17.05 -5.05 12.58
N ILE A 283 -17.81 -3.94 12.63
CA ILE A 283 -17.37 -2.67 13.21
C ILE A 283 -18.26 -2.40 14.41
N ASP A 284 -18.04 -3.15 15.48
CA ASP A 284 -18.72 -2.86 16.74
C ASP A 284 -17.93 -1.75 17.42
N ASP A 285 -18.62 -0.67 17.81
CA ASP A 285 -17.99 0.39 18.60
C ASP A 285 -17.52 -0.21 19.93
N PHE A 286 -16.21 -0.43 20.03
CA PHE A 286 -15.60 -0.98 21.22
C PHE A 286 -15.93 -0.11 22.44
N ASN A 287 -16.77 -0.65 23.33
CA ASN A 287 -17.04 -0.08 24.63
C ASN A 287 -16.07 -0.69 25.64
N GLU A 288 -15.02 0.07 25.97
CA GLU A 288 -13.96 -0.34 26.89
C GLU A 288 -14.51 -0.75 28.26
N VAL A 289 -15.52 -0.04 28.78
CA VAL A 289 -16.13 -0.33 30.08
C VAL A 289 -16.86 -1.67 30.04
N GLU A 290 -17.69 -1.88 29.02
CA GLU A 290 -18.44 -3.13 28.85
C GLU A 290 -17.50 -4.32 28.65
N TYR A 291 -16.45 -4.14 27.86
CA TYR A 291 -15.44 -5.16 27.64
C TYR A 291 -14.69 -5.53 28.92
N LEU A 292 -14.22 -4.54 29.69
CA LEU A 292 -13.55 -4.78 30.97
C LEU A 292 -14.48 -5.46 31.98
N LEU A 293 -15.76 -5.07 32.01
CA LEU A 293 -16.78 -5.71 32.84
C LEU A 293 -16.98 -7.18 32.45
N LYS A 294 -17.08 -7.47 31.14
CA LYS A 294 -17.21 -8.83 30.61
C LYS A 294 -15.99 -9.68 30.95
N GLN A 295 -14.78 -9.16 30.77
CA GLN A 295 -13.55 -9.87 31.18
C GLN A 295 -13.52 -10.16 32.68
N LYS A 296 -13.93 -9.20 33.52
CA LYS A 296 -14.00 -9.38 34.98
C LYS A 296 -14.98 -10.49 35.35
N MET A 297 -16.17 -10.51 34.73
CA MET A 297 -17.16 -11.56 34.94
C MET A 297 -16.68 -12.93 34.48
N GLU A 298 -16.05 -13.04 33.31
CA GLU A 298 -15.47 -14.30 32.82
C GLU A 298 -14.35 -14.82 33.73
N THR A 299 -13.46 -13.93 34.17
CA THR A 299 -12.39 -14.27 35.12
C THR A 299 -12.96 -14.74 36.46
N GLN A 300 -14.04 -14.11 36.93
CA GLN A 300 -14.73 -14.52 38.15
C GLN A 300 -15.37 -15.90 37.99
N LYS A 301 -16.05 -16.18 36.88
CA LYS A 301 -16.61 -17.51 36.57
C LYS A 301 -15.52 -18.60 36.56
N ILE A 302 -14.37 -18.32 35.95
CA ILE A 302 -13.24 -19.26 35.93
C ILE A 302 -12.73 -19.51 37.35
N LYS A 303 -12.58 -18.46 38.17
CA LYS A 303 -12.16 -18.61 39.58
C LYS A 303 -13.16 -19.43 40.39
N GLU A 304 -14.45 -19.20 40.21
CA GLU A 304 -15.52 -19.95 40.87
C GLU A 304 -15.50 -21.43 40.47
N GLN A 305 -15.29 -21.73 39.18
CA GLN A 305 -15.13 -23.10 38.69
C GLN A 305 -13.88 -23.79 39.26
N ILE A 306 -12.74 -23.09 39.31
CA ILE A 306 -11.51 -23.62 39.93
C ILE A 306 -11.76 -23.92 41.41
N ASN A 307 -12.39 -23.00 42.15
CA ASN A 307 -12.71 -23.19 43.56
C ASN A 307 -13.70 -24.35 43.78
N ALA A 308 -14.70 -24.50 42.90
CA ALA A 308 -15.63 -25.62 42.95
C ALA A 308 -14.89 -26.94 42.73
N LEU A 309 -14.04 -27.03 41.70
CA LEU A 309 -13.21 -28.21 41.42
C LEU A 309 -12.29 -28.58 42.59
N GLN A 310 -11.68 -27.60 43.25
CA GLN A 310 -10.85 -27.81 44.44
C GLN A 310 -11.64 -28.35 45.63
N LYS A 311 -12.93 -28.02 45.76
CA LYS A 311 -13.81 -28.56 46.81
C LYS A 311 -14.21 -30.02 46.56
N VAL A 312 -14.46 -30.40 45.31
CA VAL A 312 -14.88 -31.78 44.97
C VAL A 312 -13.70 -32.74 44.84
N MET A 313 -12.51 -32.20 44.56
CA MET A 313 -11.26 -32.95 44.51
C MET A 313 -10.24 -32.30 45.44
N PRO A 314 -10.35 -32.51 46.77
CA PRO A 314 -9.32 -32.09 47.71
C PRO A 314 -8.10 -33.00 47.53
N PHE A 315 -7.37 -32.84 46.43
CA PHE A 315 -6.07 -33.48 46.28
C PHE A 315 -5.12 -32.87 47.31
N THR A 316 -4.79 -33.64 48.33
CA THR A 316 -3.68 -33.39 49.25
C THR A 316 -2.36 -33.58 48.51
N SER A 317 -1.97 -32.60 47.71
CA SER A 317 -0.58 -32.23 47.39
C SER A 317 -0.57 -31.37 46.14
N VAL A 318 -0.03 -30.15 46.28
CA VAL A 318 0.61 -29.34 45.23
C VAL A 318 -0.05 -29.49 43.86
N ILE A 319 -0.99 -28.59 43.55
CA ILE A 319 -1.43 -28.38 42.16
C ILE A 319 -0.17 -27.98 41.39
N ASN A 320 0.42 -28.95 40.70
CA ASN A 320 1.53 -28.76 39.80
C ASN A 320 1.11 -27.68 38.79
N SER A 321 1.97 -26.70 38.56
CA SER A 321 1.71 -25.53 37.70
C SER A 321 1.18 -25.94 36.32
N GLU A 322 1.49 -27.17 35.88
CA GLU A 322 0.97 -27.83 34.69
C GLU A 322 -0.55 -27.98 34.64
N VAL A 323 -1.24 -28.34 35.73
CA VAL A 323 -2.72 -28.53 35.72
C VAL A 323 -3.43 -27.17 35.64
N SER A 324 -2.91 -26.17 36.35
CA SER A 324 -3.36 -24.78 36.24
C SER A 324 -3.16 -24.25 34.82
N ASN A 325 -2.02 -24.57 34.20
CA ASN A 325 -1.73 -24.25 32.81
C ASN A 325 -2.64 -25.01 31.83
N LEU A 326 -2.96 -26.28 32.07
CA LEU A 326 -3.86 -27.08 31.24
C LEU A 326 -5.30 -26.58 31.28
N LEU A 327 -5.83 -26.23 32.46
CA LEU A 327 -7.16 -25.63 32.60
C LEU A 327 -7.22 -24.23 31.95
N ARG A 328 -6.17 -23.41 32.10
CA ARG A 328 -6.03 -22.15 31.34
C ARG A 328 -5.94 -22.39 29.83
N LYS A 329 -5.38 -23.51 29.37
CA LYS A 329 -5.30 -23.87 27.94
C LYS A 329 -6.64 -24.39 27.40
N GLN A 330 -7.44 -25.11 28.21
CA GLN A 330 -8.71 -25.72 27.84
C GLN A 330 -9.89 -24.72 27.86
N PHE A 331 -9.83 -23.71 28.73
CA PHE A 331 -10.80 -22.62 28.83
C PHE A 331 -10.35 -21.31 28.17
N LYS A 332 -9.27 -21.31 27.36
CA LYS A 332 -9.11 -20.19 26.43
C LYS A 332 -10.40 -20.17 25.59
N PRO A 333 -11.05 -19.00 25.40
CA PRO A 333 -12.07 -18.88 24.36
C PRO A 333 -11.51 -19.49 23.06
N LYS A 334 -12.37 -19.88 22.12
CA LYS A 334 -11.99 -20.45 20.80
C LYS A 334 -11.23 -19.44 19.90
N THR A 335 -10.27 -18.73 20.48
CA THR A 335 -9.32 -17.76 19.98
C THR A 335 -7.94 -18.13 20.52
N LYS A 336 -7.45 -19.33 20.19
CA LYS A 336 -6.01 -19.58 20.02
C LYS A 336 -5.80 -19.70 18.53
N ILE A 337 -4.86 -18.98 17.92
CA ILE A 337 -3.42 -18.93 18.25
C ILE A 337 -3.02 -17.43 18.17
N TYR A 338 -2.49 -16.76 19.20
CA TYR A 338 -1.08 -16.27 19.24
C TYR A 338 -0.81 -15.33 20.46
N GLN A 339 -1.58 -15.42 21.55
CA GLN A 339 -1.43 -14.48 22.69
C GLN A 339 -0.19 -14.70 23.60
N GLU A 340 0.90 -15.32 23.12
CA GLU A 340 2.09 -15.54 23.97
C GLU A 340 3.21 -14.50 23.82
N GLU A 341 3.05 -13.45 23.00
CA GLU A 341 4.03 -12.35 22.95
C GLU A 341 3.34 -10.98 22.90
N THR A 342 3.09 -10.38 24.05
CA THR A 342 3.18 -8.91 24.29
C THR A 342 2.77 -8.63 25.74
N HIS A 343 3.71 -8.73 26.68
CA HIS A 343 3.61 -7.99 27.93
C HIS A 343 4.31 -6.64 27.72
N LEU A 344 3.56 -5.64 27.28
CA LEU A 344 3.94 -4.24 27.42
C LEU A 344 3.07 -3.67 28.54
N ASP A 345 3.72 -3.39 29.67
CA ASP A 345 3.09 -2.81 30.85
C ASP A 345 2.73 -1.34 30.56
N THR A 346 1.50 -1.12 30.09
CA THR A 346 1.00 0.20 29.70
C THR A 346 0.90 1.21 30.85
N GLN A 347 1.07 0.79 32.11
CA GLN A 347 0.96 1.70 33.27
C GLN A 347 2.20 2.58 33.46
N SER A 348 3.38 2.14 33.00
CA SER A 348 4.64 2.89 33.19
C SER A 348 4.92 3.94 32.10
N TYR A 349 4.22 3.89 30.96
CA TYR A 349 4.45 4.79 29.82
C TYR A 349 3.97 6.24 30.05
N PHE A 350 2.93 6.45 30.87
CA PHE A 350 2.39 7.80 31.10
C PHE A 350 3.13 8.58 32.21
N ALA A 351 4.09 7.95 32.90
CA ALA A 351 4.87 8.60 33.95
C ALA A 351 6.08 9.40 33.40
N ASN A 352 6.56 9.10 32.18
CA ASN A 352 7.77 9.72 31.64
C ASN A 352 7.49 10.49 30.34
N LYS A 353 6.74 11.59 30.46
CA LYS A 353 6.60 12.57 29.38
C LYS A 353 7.39 13.84 29.73
N THR A 354 8.71 13.75 29.65
CA THR A 354 9.58 14.92 29.58
C THR A 354 10.79 14.63 28.69
N VAL A 355 10.83 15.37 27.58
CA VAL A 355 11.96 15.56 26.65
C VAL A 355 12.29 14.36 25.75
N SER A 356 11.79 14.39 24.51
CA SER A 356 12.51 13.79 23.38
C SER A 356 12.54 14.78 22.22
N LYS A 357 13.76 15.22 21.92
CA LYS A 357 14.13 16.12 20.82
C LYS A 357 14.03 15.32 19.52
N THR A 358 13.14 15.73 18.63
CA THR A 358 13.11 15.25 17.25
C THR A 358 14.32 15.80 16.50
N VAL A 359 15.21 14.92 16.01
CA VAL A 359 16.27 15.28 15.07
C VAL A 359 15.66 15.24 13.67
N LEU A 360 15.41 16.42 13.11
CA LEU A 360 15.05 16.58 11.69
C LEU A 360 16.34 16.55 10.86
N LEU A 361 16.52 15.50 10.06
CA LEU A 361 17.50 15.47 8.99
C LEU A 361 16.91 16.18 7.76
N ASN A 362 17.43 17.39 7.49
CA ASN A 362 17.62 18.06 6.19
C ASN A 362 17.16 19.53 6.17
N GLY A 363 18.15 20.42 6.06
CA GLY A 363 18.01 21.82 5.67
C GLY A 363 19.32 22.30 4.99
N PRO A 364 19.26 23.23 4.03
CA PRO A 364 20.34 23.48 3.08
C PRO A 364 21.47 24.36 3.65
N LYS A 365 22.65 24.22 3.04
CA LYS A 365 23.89 24.96 3.30
C LYS A 365 23.65 26.47 3.37
N ARG A 366 24.16 27.11 4.43
CA ARG A 366 24.42 28.56 4.47
C ARG A 366 25.89 28.81 4.79
N GLU A 367 26.34 29.91 4.21
CA GLU A 367 27.71 30.38 4.03
C GLU A 367 28.40 30.84 5.32
N ASN A 368 29.72 30.89 5.22
CA ASN A 368 30.72 31.27 6.21
C ASN A 368 30.45 32.61 6.90
N VAL A 369 30.66 32.67 8.22
CA VAL A 369 31.24 33.83 8.90
C VAL A 369 32.21 33.34 9.98
N HIS A 370 33.42 33.89 9.96
CA HIS A 370 34.52 33.69 10.89
C HIS A 370 34.17 34.09 12.34
N SER A 371 34.64 33.29 13.30
CA SER A 371 35.45 33.82 14.41
C SER A 371 36.27 32.72 15.08
N ASN A 372 37.43 33.17 15.56
CA ASN A 372 38.63 32.46 15.99
C ASN A 372 38.58 31.81 17.38
N GLU A 373 39.57 30.92 17.58
CA GLU A 373 40.29 30.58 18.83
C GLU A 373 39.49 29.82 19.93
N SER A 374 40.03 28.85 20.67
CA SER A 374 41.33 28.18 20.76
C SER A 374 41.21 26.99 21.73
N GLN A 375 42.07 25.97 21.56
CA GLN A 375 42.44 24.90 22.52
C GLN A 375 41.32 23.86 22.83
N THR A 376 41.53 22.54 22.70
CA THR A 376 42.60 21.75 23.34
C THR A 376 42.89 20.46 22.55
N GLN A 377 44.17 20.13 22.42
CA GLN A 377 44.74 18.94 21.78
C GLN A 377 44.74 17.71 22.73
N LEU A 378 45.08 16.55 22.13
CA LEU A 378 45.54 15.28 22.72
C LEU A 378 44.44 14.27 23.12
N VAL A 379 44.21 13.26 22.26
CA VAL A 379 44.81 11.91 22.35
C VAL A 379 44.26 11.10 21.16
N GLN A 380 45.06 10.94 20.10
CA GLN A 380 44.82 9.94 19.07
C GLN A 380 46.16 9.56 18.43
N GLN A 381 46.82 8.55 18.99
CA GLN A 381 47.86 7.78 18.31
C GLN A 381 48.06 6.48 19.09
N GLN A 382 47.48 5.39 18.57
CA GLN A 382 48.05 4.03 18.54
C GLN A 382 46.98 3.04 18.07
N LYS A 383 47.41 2.16 17.16
CA LYS A 383 46.79 0.91 16.66
C LYS A 383 46.29 0.94 15.21
N ILE A 384 47.26 1.04 14.30
CA ILE A 384 47.30 0.23 13.08
C ILE A 384 48.72 -0.34 12.96
N SER A 385 48.88 -1.65 13.16
CA SER A 385 49.92 -2.50 12.55
C SER A 385 49.72 -3.95 13.01
N GLU A 386 50.10 -4.88 12.14
CA GLU A 386 50.10 -6.36 12.29
C GLU A 386 48.75 -7.02 11.94
N SER A 387 48.63 -7.95 10.98
CA SER A 387 49.64 -8.76 10.31
C SER A 387 49.04 -9.46 9.07
N ASN A 388 49.66 -9.26 7.91
CA ASN A 388 49.55 -10.12 6.73
C ASN A 388 50.95 -10.69 6.48
N THR A 389 51.17 -11.99 6.69
CA THR A 389 52.16 -12.79 5.94
C THR A 389 52.09 -14.26 6.36
N SER A 390 51.70 -15.15 5.44
CA SER A 390 52.57 -16.24 4.97
C SER A 390 51.80 -17.16 4.01
N LEU A 391 52.33 -17.28 2.79
CA LEU A 391 51.93 -18.25 1.78
C LEU A 391 53.23 -18.82 1.20
N GLU A 392 53.15 -20.12 0.85
CA GLU A 392 54.10 -20.94 0.07
C GLU A 392 55.33 -21.53 0.78
N GLN A 393 55.42 -22.87 0.83
CA GLN A 393 56.11 -23.66 -0.21
C GLN A 393 56.19 -25.17 0.08
N LYS A 394 56.21 -25.94 -1.02
CA LYS A 394 56.67 -27.34 -1.26
C LYS A 394 55.71 -28.49 -0.95
N GLN A 395 55.70 -29.61 -1.67
CA GLN A 395 55.99 -30.04 -3.06
C GLN A 395 55.83 -31.59 -3.05
N ARG A 396 55.34 -32.17 -4.15
CA ARG A 396 55.56 -33.55 -4.67
C ARG A 396 54.79 -34.77 -4.11
N ILE A 397 53.95 -35.29 -5.01
CA ILE A 397 53.58 -36.67 -5.47
C ILE A 397 54.63 -37.78 -5.12
N PRO A 398 54.27 -39.05 -4.78
CA PRO A 398 53.70 -40.02 -5.75
C PRO A 398 52.66 -41.09 -5.34
N SER A 399 51.82 -41.40 -6.34
CA SER A 399 51.32 -42.69 -6.87
C SER A 399 51.27 -43.96 -5.98
N ASN A 400 50.11 -44.64 -5.88
CA ASN A 400 49.79 -45.88 -6.62
C ASN A 400 48.50 -46.60 -6.14
N ASN A 401 47.70 -47.00 -7.13
CA ASN A 401 47.02 -48.29 -7.37
C ASN A 401 45.94 -48.92 -6.45
N ASN A 402 44.96 -49.49 -7.19
CA ASN A 402 44.14 -50.70 -6.97
C ASN A 402 42.88 -50.56 -6.10
N LEU A 403 41.74 -51.21 -6.36
CA LEU A 403 41.13 -51.98 -7.47
C LEU A 403 39.73 -52.41 -6.94
N GLN A 404 38.88 -52.95 -7.81
CA GLN A 404 37.59 -53.65 -7.58
C GLN A 404 36.33 -52.76 -7.48
N SER A 405 35.45 -52.69 -8.48
CA SER A 405 34.62 -53.72 -9.17
C SER A 405 33.50 -54.29 -8.30
N THR A 406 32.25 -53.95 -8.61
CA THR A 406 31.18 -54.93 -8.83
C THR A 406 30.05 -54.33 -9.66
N SER A 407 29.40 -55.22 -10.39
CA SER A 407 28.70 -55.12 -11.65
C SER A 407 27.26 -55.61 -11.55
N PHE A 408 26.33 -54.93 -12.24
CA PHE A 408 25.14 -55.45 -12.97
C PHE A 408 24.01 -56.21 -12.19
N PRO A 409 22.79 -56.44 -12.75
CA PRO A 409 22.35 -56.24 -14.14
C PRO A 409 20.99 -55.54 -14.39
N GLN A 410 20.83 -55.12 -15.66
CA GLN A 410 19.57 -54.91 -16.38
C GLN A 410 18.97 -56.25 -16.89
N GLN A 411 17.65 -56.31 -17.07
CA GLN A 411 16.90 -57.00 -18.14
C GLN A 411 15.44 -56.50 -18.09
N THR A 412 14.83 -55.76 -19.03
CA THR A 412 14.40 -55.96 -20.44
C THR A 412 13.37 -57.07 -20.71
N GLN A 413 12.17 -56.67 -21.18
CA GLN A 413 11.31 -57.24 -22.28
C GLN A 413 10.04 -56.34 -22.41
N GLN A 414 9.82 -55.55 -23.47
CA GLN A 414 9.15 -55.82 -24.79
C GLN A 414 7.66 -56.24 -24.65
N GLN A 415 6.65 -55.61 -25.30
CA GLN A 415 6.32 -55.50 -26.74
C GLN A 415 5.38 -54.27 -27.02
N GLN A 416 5.59 -53.42 -28.05
CA GLN A 416 4.93 -53.30 -29.40
C GLN A 416 3.38 -53.22 -29.40
N TYR A 417 2.62 -52.31 -30.05
CA TYR A 417 2.66 -51.57 -31.35
C TYR A 417 2.03 -50.16 -31.16
N GLY A 418 2.13 -49.11 -32.00
CA GLY A 418 2.54 -48.90 -33.40
C GLY A 418 2.64 -47.39 -33.76
N ILE A 419 3.03 -47.14 -35.01
CA ILE A 419 3.72 -45.97 -35.62
C ILE A 419 2.65 -45.00 -36.24
N ILE A 420 2.78 -43.67 -36.36
CA ILE A 420 3.47 -42.86 -37.40
C ILE A 420 3.41 -41.34 -37.05
N PRO A 421 4.41 -40.52 -37.45
CA PRO A 421 4.72 -39.21 -36.86
C PRO A 421 4.43 -38.01 -37.78
N PHE A 422 4.47 -36.80 -37.20
CA PHE A 422 4.70 -35.55 -37.95
C PHE A 422 5.91 -34.82 -37.38
N GLN A 423 6.92 -34.63 -38.24
CA GLN A 423 8.10 -33.78 -38.01
C GLN A 423 7.84 -32.37 -38.56
N THR A 424 8.31 -31.33 -37.87
CA THR A 424 8.93 -30.18 -38.54
C THR A 424 10.10 -29.64 -37.72
N ARG A 425 11.17 -29.34 -38.45
CA ARG A 425 12.51 -28.98 -38.01
C ARG A 425 12.62 -27.49 -37.64
N PHE A 426 13.42 -27.21 -36.63
CA PHE A 426 14.16 -25.95 -36.49
C PHE A 426 15.44 -26.02 -37.32
N VAL A 427 15.77 -24.98 -38.10
CA VAL A 427 17.14 -24.65 -38.49
C VAL A 427 17.31 -23.13 -38.60
N SER A 428 18.41 -22.66 -37.99
CA SER A 428 18.97 -21.31 -37.99
C SER A 428 20.03 -21.12 -39.09
N SER A 429 20.29 -19.86 -39.49
CA SER A 429 21.53 -19.35 -40.14
C SER A 429 21.27 -17.85 -40.45
N LYS A 430 22.04 -16.80 -40.09
CA LYS A 430 23.48 -16.47 -40.20
C LYS A 430 24.04 -16.94 -41.56
N THR A 431 24.43 -16.10 -42.52
CA THR A 431 25.47 -15.06 -42.45
C THR A 431 25.56 -14.27 -43.78
N LYS A 432 25.86 -12.96 -43.70
CA LYS A 432 26.90 -12.17 -44.41
C LYS A 432 27.16 -12.25 -45.95
N ILE A 433 27.23 -11.03 -46.53
CA ILE A 433 28.29 -10.42 -47.39
C ILE A 433 28.16 -10.42 -48.94
N ASN A 434 28.24 -9.17 -49.43
CA ASN A 434 28.79 -8.54 -50.66
C ASN A 434 28.25 -8.74 -52.10
N GLU A 435 27.90 -7.56 -52.66
CA GLU A 435 28.35 -6.94 -53.92
C GLU A 435 28.30 -7.72 -55.24
N SER A 436 27.54 -7.21 -56.22
CA SER A 436 28.08 -6.40 -57.33
C SER A 436 27.04 -6.16 -58.42
N MET A 437 27.39 -5.23 -59.33
CA MET A 437 26.58 -4.45 -60.27
C MET A 437 25.99 -5.18 -61.50
N GLY A 438 25.03 -4.51 -62.16
CA GLY A 438 24.76 -4.56 -63.62
C GLY A 438 23.30 -4.87 -63.94
N SER A 439 22.44 -3.87 -64.20
CA SER A 439 22.01 -3.37 -65.54
C SER A 439 21.32 -4.45 -66.39
N LEU A 440 20.20 -4.31 -67.10
CA LEU A 440 19.49 -3.23 -67.84
C LEU A 440 18.22 -3.95 -68.40
N VAL A 441 16.96 -3.47 -68.31
CA VAL A 441 16.14 -2.87 -69.41
C VAL A 441 14.64 -3.26 -69.26
N ASN A 442 13.77 -2.22 -69.31
CA ASN A 442 12.37 -2.08 -69.81
C ASN A 442 11.30 -3.17 -69.52
N ALA A 443 10.02 -2.87 -69.24
CA ALA A 443 9.16 -1.78 -69.72
C ALA A 443 7.94 -1.49 -68.82
N ALA A 444 7.55 -0.22 -68.82
CA ALA A 444 6.22 0.42 -68.69
C ALA A 444 5.04 -0.30 -67.97
N ASN A 445 4.47 0.34 -66.92
CA ASN A 445 3.24 1.14 -67.05
C ASN A 445 2.77 1.79 -65.72
N HIS A 446 2.41 3.06 -65.84
CA HIS A 446 1.52 3.92 -65.03
C HIS A 446 1.80 4.25 -63.53
N ASN A 447 2.23 5.50 -63.37
CA ASN A 447 2.08 6.48 -62.26
C ASN A 447 0.59 6.81 -61.96
N PRO A 448 0.19 7.63 -60.93
CA PRO A 448 1.04 8.42 -60.01
C PRO A 448 0.58 8.61 -58.54
N LEU A 449 1.46 9.28 -57.77
CA LEU A 449 1.23 10.16 -56.60
C LEU A 449 1.03 9.52 -55.20
N PHE A 450 2.10 9.50 -54.39
CA PHE A 450 2.25 10.44 -53.27
C PHE A 450 3.72 10.52 -52.80
N GLN A 451 4.20 11.75 -52.62
CA GLN A 451 5.55 12.11 -52.22
C GLN A 451 5.71 12.23 -50.69
N SER A 452 6.99 12.25 -50.29
CA SER A 452 7.61 12.77 -49.05
C SER A 452 8.09 11.69 -48.09
N ARG A 453 9.39 11.35 -48.08
CA ARG A 453 10.59 12.08 -47.61
C ARG A 453 10.69 12.18 -46.09
N PHE A 454 11.49 11.26 -45.56
CA PHE A 454 12.29 11.42 -44.35
C PHE A 454 13.22 12.65 -44.47
N VAL A 455 13.17 13.52 -43.47
CA VAL A 455 14.24 14.44 -43.03
C VAL A 455 14.04 14.55 -41.51
N GLY A 456 14.93 14.07 -40.66
CA GLY A 456 16.26 14.64 -40.43
C GLY A 456 16.22 15.42 -39.11
N VAL A 457 16.53 14.72 -38.02
CA VAL A 457 16.62 15.29 -36.66
C VAL A 457 17.77 16.31 -36.63
N LYS A 458 17.43 17.58 -36.44
CA LYS A 458 18.38 18.64 -36.07
C LYS A 458 18.24 18.93 -34.59
N THR A 459 19.31 18.69 -33.85
CA THR A 459 19.57 19.22 -32.52
C THR A 459 19.69 20.76 -32.60
N GLN A 460 18.86 21.48 -31.84
CA GLN A 460 19.05 22.91 -31.57
C GLN A 460 19.41 23.11 -30.10
N THR A 461 20.62 23.60 -29.89
CA THR A 461 21.11 24.28 -28.69
C THR A 461 20.28 25.54 -28.42
N ILE A 462 19.71 25.64 -27.22
CA ILE A 462 19.03 26.84 -26.73
C ILE A 462 20.07 27.72 -26.03
N THR A 463 20.35 28.87 -26.64
CA THR A 463 21.04 30.01 -26.02
C THR A 463 20.05 30.91 -25.29
N SER A 464 20.38 31.30 -24.07
CA SER A 464 19.65 32.23 -23.23
C SER A 464 20.00 33.70 -23.55
N ASN A 465 18.97 34.55 -23.51
CA ASN A 465 18.95 36.02 -23.35
C ASN A 465 17.47 36.42 -23.50
N LYS A 466 16.90 37.48 -22.94
CA LYS A 466 17.10 38.40 -21.81
C LYS A 466 15.82 39.26 -21.81
N ASP A 467 15.38 39.70 -20.64
CA ASP A 467 14.61 40.93 -20.37
C ASP A 467 13.33 41.25 -21.17
N VAL A 468 12.17 41.17 -20.51
CA VAL A 468 11.00 42.02 -20.80
C VAL A 468 10.47 42.60 -19.49
N SER A 469 10.69 43.89 -19.33
CA SER A 469 10.10 44.77 -18.32
C SER A 469 8.64 45.05 -18.64
N ILE A 470 7.74 44.85 -17.67
CA ILE A 470 6.32 45.22 -17.78
C ILE A 470 6.13 46.65 -17.25
N ILE A 471 5.65 47.52 -18.13
CA ILE A 471 5.20 48.88 -17.85
C ILE A 471 3.83 48.80 -17.19
N ILE A 472 3.70 49.37 -15.98
CA ILE A 472 2.44 49.60 -15.29
C ILE A 472 2.01 51.03 -15.61
N ASN A 473 0.95 51.19 -16.39
CA ASN A 473 0.29 52.50 -16.59
C ASN A 473 -0.69 52.77 -15.45
N LYS A 474 -0.58 53.98 -14.92
CA LYS A 474 -1.30 54.56 -13.80
C LYS A 474 -1.92 55.86 -14.31
N GLU A 475 -3.24 55.94 -14.39
CA GLU A 475 -4.04 57.17 -14.47
C GLU A 475 -5.32 56.88 -13.66
N GLU A 476 -5.47 57.45 -12.46
CA GLU A 476 -6.11 58.75 -12.18
C GLU A 476 -7.58 58.80 -12.57
N GLN A 477 -8.47 58.85 -11.56
CA GLN A 477 -9.44 59.95 -11.48
C GLN A 477 -9.99 60.12 -10.06
N ALA A 478 -10.28 61.39 -9.79
CA ALA A 478 -10.35 62.00 -8.48
C ALA A 478 -11.75 61.99 -7.85
N THR A 479 -11.72 62.18 -6.53
CA THR A 479 -12.71 62.76 -5.62
C THR A 479 -14.00 63.36 -6.20
N ASN A 480 -15.14 63.01 -5.59
CA ASN A 480 -16.11 64.01 -5.14
C ASN A 480 -16.90 63.53 -3.91
N HIS A 481 -16.93 64.42 -2.91
CA HIS A 481 -17.67 64.35 -1.64
C HIS A 481 -18.98 65.14 -1.78
N SER A 482 -20.11 64.59 -1.31
CA SER A 482 -21.28 65.30 -0.72
C SER A 482 -22.29 64.22 -0.26
N GLN A 483 -22.42 63.93 1.04
CA GLN A 483 -23.42 64.47 1.98
C GLN A 483 -24.87 64.51 1.45
N LEU A 484 -25.77 63.69 2.02
CA LEU A 484 -26.91 64.12 2.85
C LEU A 484 -27.89 62.95 3.15
N ILE A 485 -28.27 62.89 4.45
CA ILE A 485 -29.40 62.19 5.12
C ILE A 485 -29.26 60.69 5.33
#